data_AF-A0A8J1W5W6-F1
#
_entry.id   AF-A0A8J1W5W6-F1
#
_cell.length_a   1.000
_cell.length_b   1.000
_cell.length_c   1.000
_cell.angle_alpha   90.00
_cell.angle_beta   90.00
_cell.angle_gamma   90.00
#
_symmetry.space_group_name_H-M   'P 1'
#
loop_
_entity.id
_entity.type
_entity.pdbx_description
1 polymer ?
#
loop_
_entity_poly.entity_id
_entity_poly.type
_entity_poly.pdbx_seq_one_letter_code
_entity_poly.pdbx_strand_id
1 'polypeptide(L)'
;MVASKESAAPNNVVRISMQQNAAFYTRAATDFLHGVKGKDDSAKPIYDEVVLCALGAAIPSCATVLALLEKRGVATLTKTQTGYAKIDYGSRPQLLVTVKRSPDYVRPEPKGKKGALQTPPCPERLQTEKLEKKMKKVLKEGGKRGVEIEGAADMGGLKYFCTKVLEPAGDLDMLVESVKAMNAKCDPSEEERKGGSGNIGKTVLSMADDDNLCICCYVPEMEQSDCNAKDWLFAIVERLGAKSANLREDSSSFYAQICISNDGEKGIFAIKMRDYVIQHANAWLREKGLLPDVEDESDDDMVFGDDDFP
;
A
#
# COMPACT_ATOMS: atom_id res chain seq x y z
N MET A 1 -14.13 -53.65 -6.71
CA MET A 1 -14.31 -52.51 -5.79
C MET A 1 -13.40 -52.72 -4.59
N VAL A 2 -12.20 -52.11 -4.60
CA VAL A 2 -11.35 -52.08 -3.40
C VAL A 2 -11.19 -50.61 -3.07
N ALA A 3 -11.97 -50.17 -2.08
CA ALA A 3 -11.89 -48.83 -1.52
C ALA A 3 -10.50 -48.66 -0.91
N SER A 4 -9.63 -47.96 -1.62
CA SER A 4 -8.35 -47.48 -1.12
C SER A 4 -8.65 -46.51 0.02
N LYS A 5 -8.40 -46.97 1.25
CA LYS A 5 -8.41 -46.19 2.49
C LYS A 5 -7.73 -44.85 2.25
N GLU A 6 -8.49 -43.76 2.32
CA GLU A 6 -7.95 -42.42 2.57
C GLU A 6 -7.15 -42.51 3.88
N SER A 7 -5.82 -42.57 3.76
CA SER A 7 -4.97 -42.32 4.91
C SER A 7 -5.21 -40.87 5.31
N ALA A 8 -5.92 -40.67 6.41
CA ALA A 8 -6.02 -39.37 7.06
C ALA A 8 -4.61 -38.78 7.15
N ALA A 9 -4.35 -37.73 6.37
CA ALA A 9 -3.05 -37.08 6.36
C ALA A 9 -2.77 -36.61 7.80
N PRO A 10 -1.55 -36.81 8.32
CA PRO A 10 -1.25 -36.42 9.69
C PRO A 10 -1.50 -34.91 9.84
N ASN A 11 -2.05 -34.49 10.99
CA ASN A 11 -2.54 -33.12 11.22
C ASN A 11 -1.43 -32.03 11.20
N ASN A 12 -0.19 -32.39 10.86
CA ASN A 12 1.01 -31.54 10.81
C ASN A 12 1.56 -31.31 9.38
N VAL A 13 0.73 -31.50 8.34
CA VAL A 13 1.14 -31.31 6.93
C VAL A 13 0.68 -29.95 6.39
N VAL A 14 1.63 -29.14 5.91
CA VAL A 14 1.35 -27.90 5.16
C VAL A 14 1.43 -28.20 3.66
N ARG A 15 0.29 -28.16 2.99
CA ARG A 15 0.21 -28.35 1.53
C ARG A 15 0.43 -27.03 0.82
N ILE A 16 1.48 -26.94 0.01
CA ILE A 16 1.86 -25.75 -0.74
C ILE A 16 1.31 -25.88 -2.16
N SER A 17 0.50 -24.90 -2.55
CA SER A 17 -0.08 -24.75 -3.89
C SER A 17 0.23 -23.35 -4.45
N MET A 18 0.02 -23.15 -5.75
CA MET A 18 0.21 -21.85 -6.40
C MET A 18 -0.89 -20.82 -6.11
N GLN A 19 -1.94 -21.17 -5.36
CA GLN A 19 -3.05 -20.26 -5.08
C GLN A 19 -2.70 -19.16 -4.07
N GLN A 20 -1.69 -19.38 -3.24
CA GLN A 20 -1.29 -18.47 -2.18
C GLN A 20 0.20 -18.19 -2.28
N ASN A 21 0.62 -17.03 -1.77
CA ASN A 21 2.02 -16.65 -1.80
C ASN A 21 2.87 -17.42 -0.76
N ALA A 22 4.19 -17.45 -0.97
CA ALA A 22 5.12 -18.11 -0.05
C ALA A 22 5.05 -17.55 1.38
N ALA A 23 4.72 -16.26 1.55
CA ALA A 23 4.60 -15.63 2.85
C ALA A 23 3.45 -16.21 3.69
N PHE A 24 2.33 -16.55 3.06
CA PHE A 24 1.19 -17.22 3.69
C PHE A 24 1.60 -18.59 4.23
N TYR A 25 2.24 -19.42 3.40
CA TYR A 25 2.69 -20.75 3.82
C TYR A 25 3.79 -20.70 4.89
N THR A 26 4.66 -19.69 4.85
CA THR A 26 5.66 -19.46 5.90
C THR A 26 5.00 -19.14 7.24
N ARG A 27 3.94 -18.31 7.25
CA ARG A 27 3.15 -18.02 8.45
C ARG A 27 2.42 -19.26 8.95
N ALA A 28 1.75 -19.99 8.04
CA ALA A 28 1.05 -21.22 8.39
C ALA A 28 2.00 -22.26 9.03
N ALA A 29 3.18 -22.48 8.44
CA ALA A 29 4.19 -23.38 9.01
C ALA A 29 4.68 -22.90 10.39
N THR A 30 4.89 -21.59 10.56
CA THR A 30 5.26 -21.00 11.85
C THR A 30 4.15 -21.18 12.90
N ASP A 31 2.89 -21.07 12.49
CA ASP A 31 1.72 -21.30 13.36
C ASP A 31 1.58 -22.77 13.77
N PHE A 32 1.89 -23.72 12.89
CA PHE A 32 1.93 -25.14 13.24
C PHE A 32 3.07 -25.49 14.20
N LEU A 33 4.25 -24.85 14.06
CA LEU A 33 5.42 -25.11 14.92
C LEU A 33 5.35 -24.45 16.30
N HIS A 34 4.74 -23.26 16.40
CA HIS A 34 4.72 -22.47 17.64
C HIS A 34 3.33 -22.28 18.25
N GLY A 35 2.27 -22.74 17.58
CA GLY A 35 0.88 -22.56 17.99
C GLY A 35 0.41 -21.10 17.86
N VAL A 36 -0.91 -20.92 17.95
CA VAL A 36 -1.54 -19.60 18.01
C VAL A 36 -2.32 -19.49 19.32
N LYS A 37 -2.04 -18.46 20.12
CA LYS A 37 -2.88 -18.10 21.28
C LYS A 37 -4.12 -17.37 20.76
N GLY A 38 -5.19 -18.11 20.46
CA GLY A 38 -6.48 -17.53 20.08
C GLY A 38 -7.22 -16.94 21.28
N LYS A 39 -7.95 -15.84 21.08
CA LYS A 39 -8.89 -15.26 22.05
C LYS A 39 -10.28 -15.91 22.02
N ASP A 40 -10.57 -16.67 20.95
CA ASP A 40 -11.79 -17.45 20.74
C ASP A 40 -11.40 -18.82 20.18
N ASP A 41 -11.54 -19.86 21.02
CA ASP A 41 -11.60 -21.33 20.78
C ASP A 41 -10.88 -22.01 19.59
N SER A 42 -9.88 -21.35 18.99
CA SER A 42 -9.12 -21.80 17.83
C SER A 42 -7.64 -22.01 18.15
N ALA A 43 -7.37 -22.56 19.33
CA ALA A 43 -6.03 -22.95 19.74
C ALA A 43 -5.54 -24.11 18.84
N LYS A 44 -4.66 -23.80 17.89
CA LYS A 44 -4.00 -24.84 17.09
C LYS A 44 -2.92 -25.53 17.93
N PRO A 45 -2.85 -26.87 17.94
CA PRO A 45 -1.83 -27.61 18.68
C PRO A 45 -0.43 -27.31 18.14
N ILE A 46 0.55 -27.30 19.05
CA ILE A 46 1.96 -27.12 18.74
C ILE A 46 2.52 -28.46 18.25
N TYR A 47 3.18 -28.46 17.10
CA TYR A 47 3.89 -29.63 16.57
C TYR A 47 5.40 -29.40 16.60
N ASP A 48 6.16 -30.39 17.06
CA ASP A 48 7.62 -30.34 17.05
C ASP A 48 8.20 -30.50 15.63
N GLU A 49 7.48 -31.22 14.77
CA GLU A 49 7.83 -31.47 13.38
C GLU A 49 6.64 -31.19 12.45
N VAL A 50 6.91 -30.47 11.36
CA VAL A 50 5.92 -30.11 10.33
C VAL A 50 6.42 -30.60 8.97
N VAL A 51 5.51 -31.14 8.16
CA VAL A 51 5.82 -31.63 6.81
C VAL A 51 5.28 -30.65 5.78
N LEU A 52 6.17 -30.02 5.02
CA LEU A 52 5.82 -29.23 3.84
C LEU A 52 5.69 -30.16 2.64
N CYS A 53 4.54 -30.13 1.97
CA CYS A 53 4.25 -30.95 0.81
C CYS A 53 3.94 -30.06 -0.40
N ALA A 54 4.68 -30.24 -1.49
CA ALA A 54 4.47 -29.52 -2.73
C ALA A 54 4.42 -30.45 -3.95
N LEU A 55 3.63 -30.08 -4.95
CA LEU A 55 3.43 -30.86 -6.18
C LEU A 55 3.81 -30.04 -7.41
N GLY A 56 4.55 -30.65 -8.34
CA GLY A 56 4.85 -30.09 -9.66
C GLY A 56 5.39 -28.66 -9.61
N ALA A 57 4.65 -27.74 -10.20
CA ALA A 57 5.03 -26.33 -10.29
C ALA A 57 5.14 -25.63 -8.92
N ALA A 58 4.54 -26.16 -7.84
CA ALA A 58 4.63 -25.56 -6.50
C ALA A 58 5.93 -25.92 -5.75
N ILE A 59 6.78 -26.80 -6.30
CA ILE A 59 8.04 -27.23 -5.68
C ILE A 59 9.01 -26.04 -5.44
N PRO A 60 9.24 -25.12 -6.41
CA PRO A 60 10.06 -23.93 -6.18
C PRO A 60 9.52 -23.06 -5.04
N SER A 61 8.20 -22.90 -4.92
CA SER A 61 7.58 -22.15 -3.82
C SER A 61 7.85 -22.79 -2.47
N CYS A 62 7.91 -24.13 -2.39
CA CYS A 62 8.31 -24.85 -1.19
C CYS A 62 9.76 -24.56 -0.79
N ALA A 63 10.68 -24.48 -1.77
CA ALA A 63 12.07 -24.11 -1.50
C ALA A 63 12.19 -22.68 -0.96
N THR A 64 11.41 -21.74 -1.51
CA THR A 64 11.34 -20.37 -0.97
C THR A 64 10.82 -20.32 0.46
N VAL A 65 9.78 -21.09 0.78
CA VAL A 65 9.23 -21.17 2.14
C VAL A 65 10.26 -21.74 3.11
N LEU A 66 10.96 -22.81 2.71
CA LEU A 66 12.02 -23.42 3.53
C LEU A 66 13.14 -22.41 3.82
N ALA A 67 13.64 -21.72 2.79
CA ALA A 67 14.68 -20.71 2.95
C ALA A 67 14.25 -19.56 3.87
N LEU A 68 12.97 -19.16 3.83
CA LEU A 68 12.42 -18.13 4.72
C LEU A 68 12.30 -18.61 6.17
N LEU A 69 11.97 -19.89 6.40
CA LEU A 69 11.90 -20.47 7.75
C LEU A 69 13.30 -20.56 8.38
N GLU A 70 14.29 -21.00 7.61
CA GLU A 70 15.69 -21.08 8.07
C GLU A 70 16.30 -19.70 8.30
N LYS A 71 16.11 -18.75 7.35
CA LYS A 71 16.60 -17.36 7.49
C LYS A 71 16.03 -16.66 8.73
N ARG A 72 14.80 -16.99 9.11
CA ARG A 72 14.14 -16.45 10.31
C ARG A 72 14.48 -17.23 11.58
N GLY A 73 15.24 -18.32 11.49
CA GLY A 73 15.59 -19.19 12.60
C GLY A 73 14.39 -19.93 13.21
N VAL A 74 13.25 -20.02 12.49
CA VAL A 74 12.00 -20.62 12.98
C VAL A 74 12.12 -22.14 13.08
N ALA A 75 12.71 -22.75 12.05
CA ALA A 75 12.78 -24.19 11.89
C ALA A 75 14.06 -24.60 11.18
N THR A 76 14.52 -25.81 11.44
CA THR A 76 15.65 -26.43 10.76
C THR A 76 15.18 -27.59 9.89
N LEU A 77 15.75 -27.72 8.70
CA LEU A 77 15.50 -28.84 7.80
C LEU A 77 16.00 -30.15 8.44
N THR A 78 15.12 -31.16 8.50
CA THR A 78 15.49 -32.49 9.01
C THR A 78 15.56 -33.52 7.90
N LYS A 79 14.56 -33.56 7.01
CA LYS A 79 14.46 -34.60 5.98
C LYS A 79 13.85 -34.05 4.70
N THR A 80 14.45 -34.40 3.57
CA THR A 80 13.91 -34.12 2.24
C THR A 80 13.61 -35.44 1.54
N GLN A 81 12.39 -35.58 1.03
CA GLN A 81 11.97 -36.73 0.23
C GLN A 81 11.36 -36.23 -1.07
N THR A 82 11.83 -36.77 -2.17
CA THR A 82 11.22 -36.59 -3.49
C THR A 82 10.50 -37.87 -3.87
N GLY A 83 9.38 -37.72 -4.57
CA GLY A 83 8.58 -38.85 -5.02
C GLY A 83 7.68 -38.45 -6.16
N TYR A 84 6.86 -39.39 -6.60
CA TYR A 84 5.83 -39.16 -7.59
C TYR A 84 4.48 -39.55 -7.01
N ALA A 85 3.57 -38.59 -6.89
CA ALA A 85 2.21 -38.81 -6.44
C ALA A 85 1.34 -39.21 -7.63
N LYS A 86 0.65 -40.36 -7.52
CA LYS A 86 -0.38 -40.75 -8.48
C LYS A 86 -1.66 -39.96 -8.17
N ILE A 87 -2.12 -39.19 -9.14
CA ILE A 87 -3.40 -38.51 -9.16
C ILE A 87 -4.25 -39.08 -10.31
N ASP A 88 -5.55 -38.82 -10.31
CA ASP A 88 -6.50 -39.40 -11.28
C ASP A 88 -6.11 -39.16 -12.75
N TYR A 89 -5.39 -38.06 -13.03
CA TYR A 89 -4.97 -37.65 -14.36
C TYR A 89 -3.46 -37.87 -14.64
N GLY A 90 -2.79 -38.72 -13.86
CA GLY A 90 -1.39 -39.10 -14.11
C GLY A 90 -0.49 -39.03 -12.88
N SER A 91 0.82 -39.10 -13.09
CA SER A 91 1.82 -39.04 -12.02
C SER A 91 2.47 -37.65 -11.99
N ARG A 92 2.50 -37.00 -10.81
CA ARG A 92 3.16 -35.69 -10.63
C ARG A 92 4.32 -35.78 -9.66
N PRO A 93 5.44 -35.08 -9.92
CA PRO A 93 6.53 -35.01 -8.96
C PRO A 93 6.04 -34.32 -7.69
N GLN A 94 6.46 -34.87 -6.55
CA GLN A 94 6.11 -34.44 -5.21
C GLN A 94 7.39 -34.23 -4.41
N LEU A 95 7.43 -33.13 -3.66
CA LEU A 95 8.45 -32.86 -2.66
C LEU A 95 7.79 -32.88 -1.28
N LEU A 96 8.34 -33.69 -0.37
CA LEU A 96 8.01 -33.69 1.05
C LEU A 96 9.24 -33.26 1.84
N VAL A 97 9.11 -32.19 2.61
CA VAL A 97 10.18 -31.64 3.44
C VAL A 97 9.73 -31.65 4.89
N THR A 98 10.45 -32.33 5.77
CA THR A 98 10.21 -32.32 7.21
C THR A 98 11.09 -31.27 7.85
N VAL A 99 10.47 -30.31 8.54
CA VAL A 99 11.14 -29.26 9.29
C VAL A 99 10.87 -29.44 10.77
N LYS A 100 11.90 -29.25 11.59
CA LYS A 100 11.83 -29.33 13.04
C LYS A 100 11.87 -27.94 13.65
N ARG A 101 11.09 -27.72 14.71
CA ARG A 101 11.05 -26.45 15.44
C ARG A 101 12.43 -26.09 16.01
N SER A 102 12.83 -24.83 15.87
CA SER A 102 13.96 -24.26 16.61
C SER A 102 13.51 -23.79 18.00
N PRO A 103 14.16 -24.22 19.10
CA PRO A 103 13.80 -23.79 20.45
C PRO A 103 14.15 -22.32 20.72
N ASP A 104 15.17 -21.79 20.03
CA ASP A 104 15.66 -20.41 20.21
C ASP A 104 14.78 -19.37 19.49
N TYR A 105 13.80 -19.82 18.70
CA TYR A 105 12.88 -18.92 18.02
C TYR A 105 11.87 -18.33 19.02
N VAL A 106 12.13 -17.10 19.42
CA VAL A 106 11.11 -16.24 20.03
C VAL A 106 10.28 -15.69 18.89
N ARG A 107 8.98 -16.02 18.86
CA ARG A 107 8.03 -15.37 17.95
C ARG A 107 8.18 -13.86 18.21
N PRO A 108 8.61 -13.05 17.23
CA PRO A 108 8.65 -11.62 17.42
C PRO A 108 7.23 -11.23 17.81
N GLU A 109 7.07 -10.56 18.94
CA GLU A 109 5.76 -10.06 19.33
C GLU A 109 5.18 -9.37 18.10
N PRO A 110 3.91 -9.64 17.72
CA PRO A 110 3.29 -8.83 16.70
C PRO A 110 3.51 -7.40 17.17
N LYS A 111 4.29 -6.58 16.44
CA LYS A 111 4.42 -5.15 16.71
C LYS A 111 2.97 -4.69 16.90
N GLY A 112 2.59 -4.46 18.17
CA GLY A 112 1.20 -4.58 18.60
C GLY A 112 0.36 -3.73 17.67
N LYS A 113 -0.63 -4.32 16.98
CA LYS A 113 -1.39 -3.71 15.86
C LYS A 113 -0.69 -2.43 15.40
N LYS A 114 0.41 -2.54 14.62
CA LYS A 114 1.23 -1.40 14.13
C LYS A 114 0.33 -0.18 14.14
N GLY A 115 0.58 0.73 15.09
CA GLY A 115 -0.39 1.74 15.52
C GLY A 115 -1.16 2.16 14.30
N ALA A 116 -2.46 1.87 14.29
CA ALA A 116 -3.31 2.23 13.16
C ALA A 116 -2.87 3.63 12.77
N LEU A 117 -2.55 3.87 11.48
CA LEU A 117 -2.39 5.23 10.99
C LEU A 117 -3.46 6.02 11.72
N GLN A 118 -3.09 7.08 12.45
CA GLN A 118 -4.07 8.01 12.97
C GLN A 118 -4.63 8.72 11.74
N THR A 119 -5.44 7.98 10.98
CA THR A 119 -6.31 8.52 9.98
C THR A 119 -7.25 9.41 10.75
N PRO A 120 -7.35 10.70 10.39
CA PRO A 120 -8.33 11.58 11.01
C PRO A 120 -9.69 10.86 11.04
N PRO A 121 -10.35 10.82 12.22
CA PRO A 121 -11.61 10.11 12.37
C PRO A 121 -12.60 10.62 11.33
N CYS A 122 -13.30 9.72 10.65
CA CYS A 122 -14.34 10.10 9.70
C CYS A 122 -15.46 10.78 10.48
N PRO A 123 -15.83 12.04 10.20
CA PRO A 123 -16.90 12.70 10.93
C PRO A 123 -18.27 12.08 10.58
N GLU A 124 -19.12 11.91 11.60
CA GLU A 124 -20.46 11.29 11.49
C GLU A 124 -21.37 11.95 10.43
N ARG A 125 -21.09 13.20 10.04
CA ARG A 125 -21.83 13.94 9.00
C ARG A 125 -21.86 13.23 7.65
N LEU A 126 -20.86 12.42 7.33
CA LEU A 126 -20.72 11.74 6.03
C LEU A 126 -21.62 10.52 5.84
N GLN A 127 -22.36 10.09 6.86
CA GLN A 127 -23.23 8.88 6.80
C GLN A 127 -24.63 9.14 6.24
N THR A 128 -24.91 10.34 5.72
CA THR A 128 -26.23 10.68 5.17
C THR A 128 -26.42 10.07 3.77
N GLU A 129 -27.59 9.54 3.41
CA GLU A 129 -27.84 8.83 2.13
C GLU A 129 -27.44 9.61 0.86
N LYS A 130 -27.50 10.95 0.90
CA LYS A 130 -27.04 11.84 -0.20
C LYS A 130 -25.51 11.89 -0.33
N LEU A 131 -24.80 11.73 0.78
CA LEU A 131 -23.34 11.73 0.84
C LEU A 131 -22.79 10.35 0.47
N GLU A 132 -23.50 9.26 0.75
CA GLU A 132 -23.05 7.90 0.39
C GLU A 132 -22.80 7.72 -1.12
N LYS A 133 -23.65 8.33 -1.97
CA LYS A 133 -23.47 8.30 -3.44
C LYS A 133 -22.25 9.10 -3.88
N LYS A 134 -21.99 10.26 -3.26
CA LYS A 134 -20.80 11.07 -3.52
C LYS A 134 -19.55 10.35 -3.01
N MET A 135 -19.61 9.78 -1.82
CA MET A 135 -18.55 8.96 -1.22
C MET A 135 -18.16 7.79 -2.14
N LYS A 136 -19.12 7.07 -2.73
CA LYS A 136 -18.81 6.01 -3.71
C LYS A 136 -18.05 6.54 -4.93
N LYS A 137 -18.33 7.76 -5.40
CA LYS A 137 -17.58 8.38 -6.50
C LYS A 137 -16.17 8.79 -6.05
N VAL A 138 -16.06 9.43 -4.88
CA VAL A 138 -14.78 9.82 -4.27
C VAL A 138 -13.88 8.60 -4.04
N LEU A 139 -14.42 7.50 -3.52
CA LEU A 139 -13.66 6.25 -3.33
C LEU A 139 -13.21 5.63 -4.66
N LYS A 140 -14.04 5.71 -5.71
CA LYS A 140 -13.69 5.22 -7.05
C LYS A 140 -12.62 6.09 -7.71
N GLU A 141 -12.72 7.41 -7.62
CA GLU A 141 -11.70 8.34 -8.13
C GLU A 141 -10.38 8.14 -7.37
N GLY A 142 -10.43 8.14 -6.03
CA GLY A 142 -9.27 7.89 -5.19
C GLY A 142 -8.63 6.52 -5.46
N GLY A 143 -9.42 5.46 -5.65
CA GLY A 143 -8.92 4.14 -6.00
C GLY A 143 -8.18 4.12 -7.35
N LYS A 144 -8.75 4.74 -8.39
CA LYS A 144 -8.11 4.85 -9.72
C LYS A 144 -6.82 5.68 -9.68
N ARG A 145 -6.89 6.86 -9.04
CA ARG A 145 -5.71 7.70 -8.83
C ARG A 145 -4.64 6.98 -8.01
N GLY A 146 -5.03 6.15 -7.06
CA GLY A 146 -4.12 5.34 -6.27
C GLY A 146 -3.24 4.43 -7.12
N VAL A 147 -3.83 3.78 -8.14
CA VAL A 147 -3.12 2.91 -9.09
C VAL A 147 -2.25 3.72 -10.04
N GLU A 148 -2.72 4.85 -10.53
CA GLU A 148 -1.92 5.75 -11.38
C GLU A 148 -0.66 6.24 -10.65
N ILE A 149 -0.78 6.58 -9.36
CA ILE A 149 0.35 7.01 -8.53
C ILE A 149 1.33 5.87 -8.30
N GLU A 150 0.85 4.65 -8.01
CA GLU A 150 1.71 3.46 -7.88
C GLU A 150 2.47 3.20 -9.19
N GLY A 151 1.78 3.20 -10.33
CA GLY A 151 2.40 3.00 -11.64
C GLY A 151 3.41 4.09 -12.01
N ALA A 152 3.10 5.36 -11.74
CA ALA A 152 4.03 6.47 -11.99
C ALA A 152 5.26 6.41 -11.07
N ALA A 153 5.10 5.98 -9.82
CA ALA A 153 6.21 5.78 -8.90
C ALA A 153 7.09 4.59 -9.32
N ASP A 154 6.49 3.49 -9.77
CA ASP A 154 7.23 2.30 -10.24
C ASP A 154 8.02 2.59 -11.53
N MET A 155 7.46 3.40 -12.45
CA MET A 155 8.14 3.77 -13.69
C MET A 155 9.15 4.91 -13.50
N GLY A 156 8.82 5.91 -12.68
CA GLY A 156 9.63 7.12 -12.49
C GLY A 156 10.56 7.08 -11.26
N GLY A 157 10.51 6.02 -10.45
CA GLY A 157 11.25 5.94 -9.18
C GLY A 157 10.84 7.02 -8.16
N LEU A 158 9.66 7.63 -8.34
CA LEU A 158 9.23 8.79 -7.57
C LEU A 158 8.67 8.36 -6.21
N LYS A 159 9.30 8.81 -5.13
CA LYS A 159 8.84 8.59 -3.75
C LYS A 159 7.69 9.52 -3.33
N TYR A 160 7.51 10.61 -4.06
CA TYR A 160 6.51 11.64 -3.81
C TYR A 160 5.73 11.99 -5.07
N PHE A 161 4.43 12.24 -4.92
CA PHE A 161 3.54 12.56 -6.04
C PHE A 161 2.50 13.61 -5.67
N CYS A 162 2.33 14.63 -6.51
CA CYS A 162 1.35 15.69 -6.30
C CYS A 162 0.23 15.58 -7.36
N THR A 163 -1.04 15.58 -6.93
CA THR A 163 -2.18 15.42 -7.85
C THR A 163 -3.41 16.22 -7.42
N LYS A 164 -4.36 16.35 -8.34
CA LYS A 164 -5.67 16.98 -8.10
C LYS A 164 -6.80 15.97 -8.25
N VAL A 165 -7.81 16.10 -7.40
CA VAL A 165 -9.06 15.32 -7.44
C VAL A 165 -10.27 16.23 -7.48
N LEU A 166 -11.28 15.82 -8.24
CA LEU A 166 -12.45 16.65 -8.53
C LEU A 166 -13.66 16.28 -7.67
N GLU A 167 -13.87 14.99 -7.38
CA GLU A 167 -15.08 14.51 -6.70
C GLU A 167 -15.25 15.02 -5.26
N PRO A 168 -14.19 15.29 -4.47
CA PRO A 168 -14.33 15.88 -3.14
C PRO A 168 -14.84 17.33 -3.16
N ALA A 169 -14.83 18.01 -4.31
CA ALA A 169 -15.41 19.35 -4.53
C ALA A 169 -15.17 20.35 -3.38
N GLY A 170 -13.93 20.47 -2.90
CA GLY A 170 -13.56 21.42 -1.85
C GLY A 170 -14.06 21.08 -0.44
N ASP A 171 -14.43 19.83 -0.17
CA ASP A 171 -14.71 19.31 1.17
C ASP A 171 -13.49 18.56 1.74
N LEU A 172 -12.97 19.03 2.87
CA LEU A 172 -11.82 18.44 3.56
C LEU A 172 -12.07 16.98 3.97
N ASP A 173 -13.27 16.66 4.44
CA ASP A 173 -13.56 15.33 4.97
C ASP A 173 -13.63 14.31 3.83
N MET A 174 -14.23 14.69 2.69
CA MET A 174 -14.22 13.87 1.49
C MET A 174 -12.82 13.72 0.89
N LEU A 175 -12.01 14.78 0.93
CA LEU A 175 -10.64 14.75 0.43
C LEU A 175 -9.79 13.75 1.22
N VAL A 176 -9.93 13.76 2.55
CA VAL A 176 -9.29 12.78 3.43
C VAL A 176 -9.68 11.35 3.08
N GLU A 177 -10.97 11.08 2.85
CA GLU A 177 -11.44 9.75 2.47
C GLU A 177 -10.94 9.35 1.07
N SER A 178 -10.80 10.31 0.15
CA SER A 178 -10.15 10.09 -1.15
C SER A 178 -8.70 9.64 -0.98
N VAL A 179 -7.93 10.28 -0.08
CA VAL A 179 -6.53 9.90 0.20
C VAL A 179 -6.47 8.54 0.90
N LYS A 180 -7.41 8.23 1.79
CA LYS A 180 -7.53 6.89 2.40
C LYS A 180 -7.80 5.82 1.35
N ALA A 181 -8.67 6.09 0.38
CA ALA A 181 -8.94 5.18 -0.74
C ALA A 181 -7.72 4.96 -1.63
N MET A 182 -6.94 6.01 -1.91
CA MET A 182 -5.66 5.90 -2.63
C MET A 182 -4.66 5.01 -1.87
N ASN A 183 -4.65 5.10 -0.55
CA ASN A 183 -3.76 4.36 0.35
C ASN A 183 -4.26 2.95 0.70
N ALA A 184 -5.48 2.59 0.29
CA ALA A 184 -6.04 1.26 0.53
C ALA A 184 -5.16 0.21 -0.16
N LYS A 185 -5.02 -0.95 0.49
CA LYS A 185 -4.23 -2.05 -0.07
C LYS A 185 -4.96 -2.62 -1.28
N CYS A 186 -4.27 -2.70 -2.41
CA CYS A 186 -4.77 -3.40 -3.58
C CYS A 186 -4.91 -4.89 -3.25
N ASP A 187 -6.11 -5.45 -3.39
CA ASP A 187 -6.31 -6.91 -3.33
C ASP A 187 -5.90 -7.52 -4.68
N PRO A 188 -4.96 -8.48 -4.73
CA PRO A 188 -4.57 -9.15 -5.98
C PRO A 188 -5.70 -9.96 -6.62
N SER A 189 -6.80 -10.18 -5.91
CA SER A 189 -7.93 -11.01 -6.34
C SER A 189 -9.03 -10.22 -7.05
N GLU A 190 -9.02 -8.88 -6.98
CA GLU A 190 -9.99 -8.03 -7.67
C GLU A 190 -9.53 -7.73 -9.11
N GLU A 191 -10.44 -7.91 -10.07
CA GLU A 191 -10.20 -7.66 -11.50
C GLU A 191 -9.91 -6.18 -11.80
N GLU A 192 -10.44 -5.27 -10.98
CA GLU A 192 -10.09 -3.84 -10.97
C GLU A 192 -9.17 -3.52 -9.80
N ARG A 193 -7.88 -3.32 -10.06
CA ARG A 193 -6.94 -2.82 -9.05
C ARG A 193 -7.39 -1.42 -8.58
N LYS A 194 -7.47 -1.23 -7.26
CA LYS A 194 -7.85 0.04 -6.61
C LYS A 194 -6.88 0.32 -5.47
N GLY A 195 -6.38 1.55 -5.38
CA GLY A 195 -5.42 1.95 -4.35
C GLY A 195 -3.99 1.50 -4.67
N GLY A 196 -3.20 1.14 -3.65
CA GLY A 196 -1.83 0.63 -3.80
C GLY A 196 -0.73 1.64 -3.46
N SER A 197 -1.00 2.94 -3.50
CA SER A 197 0.03 3.98 -3.33
C SER A 197 0.33 4.35 -1.87
N GLY A 198 0.06 3.47 -0.90
CA GLY A 198 0.25 3.75 0.54
C GLY A 198 1.70 4.00 0.95
N ASN A 199 2.67 3.56 0.14
CA ASN A 199 4.10 3.73 0.38
C ASN A 199 4.68 5.02 -0.24
N ILE A 200 3.85 5.82 -0.93
CA ILE A 200 4.28 7.02 -1.67
C ILE A 200 3.72 8.25 -0.96
N GLY A 201 4.59 9.23 -0.69
CA GLY A 201 4.16 10.52 -0.14
C GLY A 201 3.35 11.27 -1.18
N LYS A 202 2.23 11.90 -0.80
CA LYS A 202 1.40 12.59 -1.77
C LYS A 202 0.76 13.85 -1.23
N THR A 203 0.66 14.84 -2.11
CA THR A 203 -0.16 16.03 -1.89
C THR A 203 -1.34 15.97 -2.84
N VAL A 204 -2.54 15.99 -2.29
CA VAL A 204 -3.79 15.95 -3.04
C VAL A 204 -4.55 17.24 -2.81
N LEU A 205 -4.89 17.94 -3.89
CA LEU A 205 -5.73 19.12 -3.85
C LEU A 205 -7.12 18.83 -4.41
N SER A 206 -8.12 19.49 -3.84
CA SER A 206 -9.48 19.54 -4.38
C SER A 206 -10.06 20.94 -4.20
N MET A 207 -10.81 21.39 -5.18
CA MET A 207 -11.44 22.71 -5.18
C MET A 207 -12.92 22.57 -5.55
N ALA A 208 -13.79 23.30 -4.84
CA ALA A 208 -15.17 23.54 -5.27
C ALA A 208 -15.16 24.66 -6.30
N ASP A 209 -16.07 24.61 -7.29
CA ASP A 209 -16.05 25.42 -8.51
C ASP A 209 -15.61 26.90 -8.33
N ASP A 210 -15.89 27.58 -7.21
CA ASP A 210 -15.33 28.92 -6.94
C ASP A 210 -14.92 29.27 -5.49
N ASP A 211 -15.12 28.45 -4.46
CA ASP A 211 -15.05 28.95 -3.05
C ASP A 211 -13.88 28.45 -2.20
N ASN A 212 -13.69 27.13 -2.11
CA ASN A 212 -12.80 26.52 -1.12
C ASN A 212 -11.75 25.63 -1.81
N LEU A 213 -10.47 25.94 -1.58
CA LEU A 213 -9.33 25.10 -1.97
C LEU A 213 -8.89 24.27 -0.76
N CYS A 214 -9.14 22.97 -0.83
CA CYS A 214 -8.71 21.99 0.16
C CYS A 214 -7.44 21.30 -0.29
N ILE A 215 -6.45 21.19 0.61
CA ILE A 215 -5.19 20.51 0.36
C ILE A 215 -4.97 19.49 1.48
N CYS A 216 -4.62 18.27 1.10
CA CYS A 216 -4.28 17.18 2.00
C CYS A 216 -2.92 16.61 1.62
N CYS A 217 -1.96 16.70 2.55
CA CYS A 217 -0.66 16.08 2.42
C CYS A 217 -0.62 14.79 3.24
N TYR A 218 -0.13 13.71 2.63
CA TYR A 218 0.12 12.43 3.26
C TYR A 218 1.59 12.04 3.09
N VAL A 219 2.26 11.66 4.17
CA VAL A 219 3.63 11.14 4.13
C VAL A 219 3.71 9.78 4.82
N PRO A 220 4.21 8.73 4.14
CA PRO A 220 4.35 7.40 4.71
C PRO A 220 5.43 7.39 5.80
N GLU A 221 5.27 6.51 6.80
CA GLU A 221 6.17 6.40 7.96
C GLU A 221 7.65 6.22 7.57
N MET A 222 7.91 5.51 6.47
CA MET A 222 9.29 5.24 6.00
C MET A 222 10.04 6.50 5.57
N GLU A 223 9.32 7.55 5.18
CA GLU A 223 9.88 8.79 4.62
C GLU A 223 9.74 9.96 5.61
N GLN A 224 9.23 9.70 6.84
CA GLN A 224 9.05 10.73 7.87
C GLN A 224 10.34 11.29 8.42
N SER A 225 11.47 10.58 8.30
CA SER A 225 12.77 11.12 8.66
C SER A 225 13.16 12.32 7.80
N ASP A 226 12.71 12.32 6.54
CA ASP A 226 13.18 13.26 5.53
C ASP A 226 12.11 14.33 5.24
N CYS A 227 10.82 13.97 5.38
CA CYS A 227 9.68 14.83 5.12
C CYS A 227 8.58 14.68 6.18
N ASN A 228 8.15 15.79 6.79
CA ASN A 228 6.93 15.83 7.61
C ASN A 228 5.78 16.40 6.80
N ALA A 229 4.59 15.80 6.90
CA ALA A 229 3.39 16.30 6.21
C ALA A 229 3.05 17.75 6.60
N LYS A 230 3.26 18.14 7.86
CA LYS A 230 3.04 19.51 8.34
C LYS A 230 3.98 20.52 7.71
N ASP A 231 5.28 20.21 7.70
CA ASP A 231 6.30 21.10 7.16
C ASP A 231 6.11 21.27 5.65
N TRP A 232 5.76 20.18 4.96
CA TRP A 232 5.47 20.20 3.54
C TRP A 232 4.24 21.07 3.23
N LEU A 233 3.14 20.89 3.98
CA LEU A 233 1.93 21.68 3.79
C LEU A 233 2.15 23.16 4.16
N PHE A 234 2.89 23.44 5.23
CA PHE A 234 3.20 24.81 5.65
C PHE A 234 4.02 25.54 4.59
N ALA A 235 5.02 24.89 3.99
CA ALA A 235 5.81 25.46 2.91
C ALA A 235 4.96 25.78 1.67
N ILE A 236 4.00 24.93 1.33
CA ILE A 236 3.05 25.18 0.23
C ILE A 236 2.21 26.43 0.55
N VAL A 237 1.63 26.49 1.74
CA VAL A 237 0.74 27.59 2.17
C VAL A 237 1.48 28.92 2.27
N GLU A 238 2.73 28.89 2.74
CA GLU A 238 3.59 30.08 2.80
C GLU A 238 3.91 30.63 1.41
N ARG A 239 4.25 29.75 0.45
CA ARG A 239 4.50 30.15 -0.95
C ARG A 239 3.25 30.69 -1.64
N LEU A 240 2.07 30.16 -1.27
CA LEU A 240 0.78 30.65 -1.76
C LEU A 240 0.35 31.98 -1.13
N GLY A 241 1.06 32.48 -0.10
CA GLY A 241 0.71 33.70 0.62
C GLY A 241 -0.52 33.56 1.52
N ALA A 242 -1.02 32.34 1.73
CA ALA A 242 -2.25 32.06 2.48
C ALA A 242 -1.99 31.78 3.97
N LYS A 243 -1.16 32.60 4.63
CA LYS A 243 -0.72 32.41 6.03
C LYS A 243 -1.85 32.37 7.07
N SER A 244 -3.06 32.82 6.71
CA SER A 244 -4.25 32.83 7.57
C SER A 244 -5.14 31.59 7.42
N ALA A 245 -4.75 30.61 6.60
CA ALA A 245 -5.54 29.40 6.44
C ALA A 245 -5.40 28.50 7.68
N ASN A 246 -6.53 28.04 8.23
CA ASN A 246 -6.56 27.28 9.46
C ASN A 246 -6.16 25.82 9.19
N LEU A 247 -4.99 25.42 9.69
CA LEU A 247 -4.61 24.02 9.74
C LEU A 247 -5.61 23.28 10.63
N ARG A 248 -6.13 22.14 10.18
CA ARG A 248 -7.05 21.34 11.00
C ARG A 248 -6.32 20.81 12.23
N GLU A 249 -6.96 20.85 13.40
CA GLU A 249 -6.41 20.34 14.67
C GLU A 249 -5.98 18.85 14.59
N ASP A 250 -6.64 18.07 13.73
CA ASP A 250 -6.34 16.65 13.46
C ASP A 250 -5.08 16.44 12.59
N SER A 251 -4.33 17.50 12.27
CA SER A 251 -3.10 17.39 11.48
C SER A 251 -2.00 16.73 12.31
N SER A 252 -1.47 15.63 11.80
CA SER A 252 -0.35 14.84 12.36
C SER A 252 0.86 14.87 11.41
N SER A 253 1.96 14.23 11.80
CA SER A 253 3.13 14.07 10.91
C SER A 253 2.82 13.21 9.68
N PHE A 254 1.74 12.41 9.72
CA PHE A 254 1.29 11.53 8.64
C PHE A 254 0.31 12.22 7.70
N TYR A 255 -0.59 13.04 8.25
CA TYR A 255 -1.63 13.75 7.51
C TYR A 255 -1.66 15.21 7.92
N ALA A 256 -1.47 16.11 6.97
CA ALA A 256 -1.70 17.54 7.18
C ALA A 256 -2.82 18.00 6.26
N GLN A 257 -3.75 18.79 6.79
CA GLN A 257 -4.94 19.23 6.06
C GLN A 257 -5.17 20.72 6.27
N ILE A 258 -5.50 21.41 5.18
CA ILE A 258 -5.85 22.82 5.21
C ILE A 258 -6.95 23.13 4.21
N CYS A 259 -7.89 24.00 4.61
CA CYS A 259 -8.87 24.59 3.70
C CYS A 259 -8.58 26.09 3.59
N ILE A 260 -8.43 26.55 2.36
CA ILE A 260 -8.23 27.95 2.01
C ILE A 260 -9.53 28.42 1.37
N SER A 261 -10.27 29.26 2.10
CA SER A 261 -11.42 29.99 1.55
C SER A 261 -10.96 31.30 0.93
N ASN A 262 -11.72 31.81 -0.04
CA ASN A 262 -11.48 33.14 -0.61
C ASN A 262 -11.56 34.24 0.45
N ASP A 263 -10.58 35.14 0.44
CA ASP A 263 -10.55 36.35 1.26
C ASP A 263 -10.08 37.52 0.39
N GLY A 264 -11.05 38.29 -0.10
CA GLY A 264 -10.81 39.44 -0.98
C GLY A 264 -10.06 40.59 -0.31
N GLU A 265 -10.11 40.70 1.02
CA GLU A 265 -9.39 41.73 1.78
C GLU A 265 -7.91 41.38 1.93
N LYS A 266 -7.59 40.09 2.03
CA LYS A 266 -6.21 39.59 2.09
C LYS A 266 -5.62 39.21 0.72
N GLY A 267 -6.37 39.42 -0.36
CA GLY A 267 -5.94 39.04 -1.72
C GLY A 267 -5.83 37.54 -1.94
N ILE A 268 -6.52 36.73 -1.12
CA ILE A 268 -6.51 35.27 -1.19
C ILE A 268 -7.62 34.82 -2.14
N PHE A 269 -7.23 34.36 -3.33
CA PHE A 269 -8.15 33.80 -4.33
C PHE A 269 -7.83 32.33 -4.59
N ALA A 270 -8.66 31.42 -4.07
CA ALA A 270 -8.52 29.97 -4.18
C ALA A 270 -8.33 29.50 -5.64
N ILE A 271 -9.06 30.11 -6.58
CA ILE A 271 -8.97 29.81 -8.01
C ILE A 271 -7.58 30.06 -8.59
N LYS A 272 -6.92 31.15 -8.19
CA LYS A 272 -5.57 31.49 -8.66
C LYS A 272 -4.55 30.57 -8.01
N MET A 273 -4.70 30.32 -6.70
CA MET A 273 -3.78 29.50 -5.92
C MET A 273 -3.77 28.04 -6.38
N ARG A 274 -4.90 27.51 -6.83
CA ARG A 274 -5.07 26.12 -7.28
C ARG A 274 -3.96 25.67 -8.22
N ASP A 275 -3.64 26.46 -9.23
CA ASP A 275 -2.70 26.09 -10.27
C ASP A 275 -1.24 26.10 -9.77
N TYR A 276 -0.97 26.87 -8.71
CA TYR A 276 0.34 26.97 -8.09
C TYR A 276 0.59 25.96 -6.97
N VAL A 277 -0.43 25.29 -6.43
CA VAL A 277 -0.28 24.30 -5.34
C VAL A 277 0.70 23.20 -5.71
N ILE A 278 0.49 22.55 -6.86
CA ILE A 278 1.34 21.43 -7.31
C ILE A 278 2.75 21.91 -7.61
N GLN A 279 2.88 23.08 -8.26
CA GLN A 279 4.17 23.67 -8.57
C GLN A 279 4.98 23.95 -7.30
N HIS A 280 4.38 24.57 -6.29
CA HIS A 280 5.04 24.87 -5.02
C HIS A 280 5.33 23.61 -4.19
N ALA A 281 4.43 22.63 -4.21
CA ALA A 281 4.64 21.34 -3.55
C ALA A 281 5.85 20.61 -4.14
N ASN A 282 5.98 20.58 -5.47
CA ASN A 282 7.11 19.96 -6.15
C ASN A 282 8.41 20.75 -5.94
N ALA A 283 8.36 22.09 -6.00
CA ALA A 283 9.53 22.93 -5.78
C ALA A 283 10.15 22.72 -4.39
N TRP A 284 9.32 22.62 -3.34
CA TRP A 284 9.81 22.34 -1.99
C TRP A 284 10.45 20.95 -1.87
N LEU A 285 9.91 19.94 -2.56
CA LEU A 285 10.50 18.61 -2.56
C LEU A 285 11.83 18.55 -3.33
N ARG A 286 11.97 19.31 -4.43
CA ARG A 286 13.24 19.43 -5.17
C ARG A 286 14.32 20.11 -4.32
N GLU A 287 13.97 21.17 -3.61
CA GLU A 287 14.90 21.83 -2.67
C GLU A 287 15.41 20.88 -1.57
N LYS A 288 14.62 19.88 -1.19
CA LYS A 288 15.02 18.83 -0.25
C LYS A 288 15.74 17.64 -0.89
N GLY A 289 15.93 17.63 -2.21
CA GLY A 289 16.52 16.51 -2.94
C GLY A 289 15.65 15.23 -2.93
N LEU A 290 14.34 15.37 -2.68
CA LEU A 290 13.40 14.26 -2.56
C LEU A 290 12.72 13.90 -3.89
N LEU A 291 12.83 14.78 -4.88
CA LEU A 291 12.58 14.48 -6.29
C LEU A 291 13.91 14.58 -7.05
N PRO A 292 14.14 13.70 -8.04
CA PRO A 292 15.23 13.90 -8.98
C PRO A 292 15.04 15.25 -9.67
N ASP A 293 16.14 15.99 -9.80
CA ASP A 293 16.18 17.17 -10.66
C ASP A 293 16.01 16.69 -12.09
N VAL A 294 14.77 16.75 -12.58
CA VAL A 294 14.57 16.90 -14.02
C VAL A 294 15.09 18.30 -14.30
N GLU A 295 16.32 18.38 -14.78
CA GLU A 295 16.72 19.51 -15.61
C GLU A 295 15.59 19.66 -16.64
N ASP A 296 14.95 20.83 -16.65
CA ASP A 296 13.97 21.16 -17.67
C ASP A 296 14.70 21.03 -19.02
N GLU A 297 14.59 19.88 -19.69
CA GLU A 297 14.86 19.75 -21.13
C GLU A 297 13.76 20.53 -21.86
N SER A 298 13.81 21.86 -21.73
CA SER A 298 13.45 22.73 -22.83
C SER A 298 14.62 22.69 -23.80
N ASP A 299 14.57 21.81 -24.79
CA ASP A 299 15.09 22.18 -26.10
C ASP A 299 14.24 21.56 -27.21
N ASP A 300 13.55 22.48 -27.83
CA ASP A 300 13.02 22.54 -29.18
C ASP A 300 13.96 21.84 -30.19
N ASP A 301 13.63 20.61 -30.59
CA ASP A 301 14.13 20.03 -31.85
C ASP A 301 12.99 19.30 -32.57
N MET A 302 12.06 20.13 -33.05
CA MET A 302 11.20 19.79 -34.18
C MET A 302 12.07 19.52 -35.41
N VAL A 303 12.65 18.32 -35.51
CA VAL A 303 13.22 17.81 -36.77
C VAL A 303 12.04 17.49 -37.71
N PHE A 304 11.47 18.54 -38.30
CA PHE A 304 10.72 18.42 -39.55
C PHE A 304 11.74 18.02 -40.61
N GLY A 305 11.68 16.76 -41.04
CA GLY A 305 12.37 16.29 -42.24
C GLY A 305 11.73 16.92 -43.47
N ASP A 306 12.00 18.21 -43.69
CA ASP A 306 11.82 18.87 -44.97
C ASP A 306 13.13 18.79 -45.75
N ASP A 307 13.07 18.01 -46.83
CA ASP A 307 13.77 18.17 -48.10
C ASP A 307 14.89 19.24 -48.16
N ASP A 308 16.14 18.79 -48.23
CA ASP A 308 17.15 19.49 -49.07
C ASP A 308 18.11 18.48 -49.71
N PHE A 309 17.80 18.16 -50.97
CA PHE A 309 18.58 17.34 -51.90
C PHE A 309 19.75 18.16 -52.46
N PRO A 310 20.98 17.59 -52.46
CA PRO A 310 21.92 17.80 -53.57
C PRO A 310 22.15 16.53 -54.40
#